data_AF-A0A4V1Z857-F1
#
_entry.id   AF-A0A4V1Z857-F1
#
_cell.length_a   1.000
_cell.length_b   1.000
_cell.length_c   1.000
_cell.angle_alpha   90.00
_cell.angle_beta   90.00
_cell.angle_gamma   90.00
#
_symmetry.space_group_name_H-M   'P 1'
#
loop_
_entity.id
_entity.type
_entity.pdbx_description
1 polymer ?
#
loop_
_entity_poly.entity_id
_entity_poly.type
_entity_poly.pdbx_seq_one_letter_code
_entity_poly.pdbx_strand_id
1 'polypeptide(L)'
;MPHYSNDIQRIYNDNKYISIHCEESDTLGCKFINKNNVTNDGYADYILLGDSHANSQIHTVLESIPKDKSLIYIGSSACLFSPNLGSTQRDLTGCNSAINIAYNTILPKNIGSTVIFIQRTNIYFQGYNNNEGEDTKKDIRYNVSSSLISSEDVFTNTLCSLVDNYKIFATKPTPEQTVNVPNYQIKSLLLNKNNDISISLEHYKKRNKLNELLFKKLDDCGVNILNPEPYLCNEINCPIINDGTSVYLDDDHLSLFGADLLLPMFKDALRK
;
A
#
# COMPACT_ATOMS: atom_id res chain seq x y z
N MET A 1 -14.43 -7.22 13.14
CA MET A 1 -13.79 -6.13 13.91
C MET A 1 -12.28 -6.20 13.75
N PRO A 2 -11.72 -5.70 12.64
CA PRO A 2 -10.32 -5.37 12.61
C PRO A 2 -10.14 -4.22 13.61
N HIS A 3 -9.58 -4.54 14.77
CA HIS A 3 -9.11 -3.52 15.70
C HIS A 3 -8.09 -2.67 14.93
N TYR A 4 -8.45 -1.43 14.60
CA TYR A 4 -7.45 -0.40 14.35
C TYR A 4 -6.46 -0.50 15.52
N SER A 5 -5.19 -0.80 15.23
CA SER A 5 -4.21 -0.92 16.31
C SER A 5 -4.23 0.38 17.11
N ASN A 6 -4.13 0.27 18.44
CA ASN A 6 -4.13 1.41 19.35
C ASN A 6 -3.08 2.49 18.96
N ASP A 7 -2.08 2.12 18.15
CA ASP A 7 -1.04 3.01 17.62
C ASP A 7 -1.56 4.01 16.59
N ILE A 8 -2.53 3.62 15.76
CA ILE A 8 -3.18 4.54 14.81
C ILE A 8 -4.06 5.54 15.59
N GLN A 9 -4.77 5.07 16.63
CA GLN A 9 -5.47 5.96 17.58
C GLN A 9 -4.55 6.92 18.33
N ARG A 10 -3.31 6.54 18.58
CA ARG A 10 -2.32 7.42 19.19
C ARG A 10 -1.86 8.54 18.25
N ILE A 11 -1.61 8.25 16.96
CA ILE A 11 -1.37 9.29 15.94
C ILE A 11 -2.57 10.25 15.84
N TYR A 12 -3.80 9.73 15.96
CA TYR A 12 -5.02 10.54 15.96
C TYR A 12 -5.15 11.47 17.16
N ASN A 13 -4.77 11.00 18.36
CA ASN A 13 -4.91 11.77 19.60
C ASN A 13 -3.85 12.88 19.73
N ASP A 14 -2.66 12.68 19.17
CA ASP A 14 -1.57 13.66 19.24
C ASP A 14 -1.68 14.76 18.16
N ASN A 15 -2.50 14.57 17.12
CA ASN A 15 -2.75 15.56 16.06
C ASN A 15 -4.21 16.03 16.06
N LYS A 16 -4.47 17.21 16.65
CA LYS A 16 -5.79 17.88 16.77
C LYS A 16 -6.54 18.21 15.45
N TYR A 17 -6.14 17.66 14.30
CA TYR A 17 -6.57 18.11 12.97
C TYR A 17 -7.13 17.01 12.05
N ILE A 18 -7.41 15.81 12.58
CA ILE A 18 -7.70 14.62 11.75
C ILE A 18 -9.14 14.11 11.97
N SER A 19 -9.86 13.79 10.89
CA SER A 19 -11.07 12.96 10.94
C SER A 19 -11.00 11.87 9.88
N ILE A 20 -10.79 10.62 10.31
CA ILE A 20 -11.02 9.45 9.47
C ILE A 20 -12.50 9.08 9.58
N HIS A 21 -13.14 8.89 8.43
CA HIS A 21 -14.42 8.18 8.37
C HIS A 21 -14.15 6.88 7.62
N CYS A 22 -13.91 5.83 8.38
CA CYS A 22 -14.10 4.48 7.91
C CYS A 22 -15.53 4.13 8.28
N GLU A 23 -16.35 3.75 7.32
CA GLU A 23 -17.68 3.26 7.68
C GLU A 23 -17.52 2.02 8.58
N GLU A 24 -18.36 1.90 9.62
CA GLU A 24 -18.29 0.81 10.60
C GLU A 24 -18.57 -0.58 10.00
N SER A 25 -18.95 -0.64 8.73
CA SER A 25 -19.06 -1.89 7.98
C SER A 25 -17.70 -2.23 7.37
N ASP A 26 -17.20 -3.45 7.65
CA ASP A 26 -15.99 -4.07 7.09
C ASP A 26 -15.98 -4.15 5.53
N THR A 27 -16.91 -3.46 4.86
CA THR A 27 -17.24 -3.54 3.43
C THR A 27 -17.24 -2.20 2.69
N LEU A 28 -17.04 -1.04 3.33
CA LEU A 28 -16.85 0.24 2.61
C LEU A 28 -15.49 0.86 2.95
N GLY A 29 -14.70 1.15 1.91
CA GLY A 29 -13.31 1.61 2.03
C GLY A 29 -13.10 2.78 2.98
N CYS A 30 -11.91 2.86 3.55
CA CYS A 30 -11.47 3.93 4.43
C CYS A 30 -11.33 5.23 3.63
N LYS A 31 -11.94 6.31 4.10
CA LYS A 31 -11.70 7.67 3.58
C LYS A 31 -11.03 8.53 4.64
N PHE A 32 -9.84 9.03 4.33
CA PHE A 32 -9.15 10.05 5.14
C PHE A 32 -9.07 11.36 4.37
N ILE A 33 -9.29 12.48 5.08
CA ILE A 33 -9.19 13.84 4.56
C ILE A 33 -8.36 14.66 5.54
N ASN A 34 -7.22 15.20 5.11
CA ASN A 34 -6.48 16.18 5.90
C ASN A 34 -7.07 17.59 5.66
N LYS A 35 -7.61 18.21 6.71
CA LYS A 35 -8.43 19.44 6.68
C LYS A 35 -7.65 20.73 6.38
N ASN A 36 -6.36 20.68 6.07
CA ASN A 36 -5.59 21.89 5.84
C ASN A 36 -6.09 22.71 4.63
N ASN A 37 -6.70 22.08 3.61
CA ASN A 37 -7.28 22.77 2.44
C ASN A 37 -8.34 21.97 1.63
N VAL A 38 -8.92 20.88 2.17
CA VAL A 38 -10.01 20.18 1.46
C VAL A 38 -11.31 20.95 1.60
N THR A 39 -11.80 21.49 0.50
CA THR A 39 -13.11 22.11 0.40
C THR A 39 -14.20 21.01 0.52
N ASN A 40 -15.37 21.36 1.08
CA ASN A 40 -16.48 20.42 1.34
C ASN A 40 -17.04 19.70 0.08
N ASP A 41 -16.57 20.07 -1.10
CA ASP A 41 -16.93 19.58 -2.44
C ASP A 41 -16.03 18.44 -2.96
N GLY A 42 -14.95 18.09 -2.26
CA GLY A 42 -14.14 16.90 -2.50
C GLY A 42 -12.90 17.08 -3.39
N TYR A 43 -12.34 18.29 -3.43
CA TYR A 43 -11.05 18.55 -4.09
C TYR A 43 -9.85 18.24 -3.17
N ALA A 44 -8.77 17.72 -3.74
CA ALA A 44 -7.50 17.48 -3.07
C ALA A 44 -6.29 17.61 -4.02
N ASP A 45 -5.16 18.06 -3.47
CA ASP A 45 -3.89 18.14 -4.19
C ASP A 45 -3.27 16.76 -4.40
N TYR A 46 -3.46 15.87 -3.42
CA TYR A 46 -2.96 14.50 -3.44
C TYR A 46 -4.09 13.50 -3.19
N ILE A 47 -4.03 12.36 -3.88
CA ILE A 47 -4.93 11.23 -3.68
C ILE A 47 -4.09 9.97 -3.44
N LEU A 48 -4.22 9.33 -2.28
CA LEU A 48 -3.62 8.04 -1.98
C LEU A 48 -4.66 6.94 -2.20
N LEU A 49 -4.34 5.98 -3.08
CA LEU A 49 -5.17 4.83 -3.38
C LEU A 49 -4.41 3.54 -3.02
N GLY A 50 -5.12 2.58 -2.42
CA GLY A 50 -4.53 1.26 -2.21
C GLY A 50 -5.21 0.40 -1.16
N ASP A 51 -4.45 -0.57 -0.64
CA ASP A 51 -4.93 -1.55 0.31
C ASP A 51 -4.45 -1.24 1.74
N SER A 52 -4.36 -2.26 2.59
CA SER A 52 -3.83 -2.15 3.94
C SER A 52 -2.36 -1.68 3.99
N HIS A 53 -1.58 -1.83 2.91
CA HIS A 53 -0.22 -1.29 2.82
C HIS A 53 -0.21 0.22 2.56
N ALA A 54 -1.20 0.75 1.83
CA ALA A 54 -1.41 2.19 1.78
C ALA A 54 -1.78 2.72 3.17
N ASN A 55 -2.66 2.00 3.87
CA ASN A 55 -3.07 2.38 5.22
C ASN A 55 -1.90 2.41 6.21
N SER A 56 -0.98 1.44 6.16
CA SER A 56 0.19 1.40 7.06
C SER A 56 1.23 2.48 6.77
N GLN A 57 1.16 3.15 5.61
CA GLN A 57 2.09 4.18 5.17
C GLN A 57 1.46 5.58 5.08
N ILE A 58 0.17 5.73 5.34
CA ILE A 58 -0.57 6.98 5.14
C ILE A 58 0.04 8.14 5.93
N HIS A 59 0.51 7.92 7.17
CA HIS A 59 1.10 8.98 7.99
C HIS A 59 2.42 9.47 7.38
N THR A 60 3.27 8.56 6.91
CA THR A 60 4.53 8.92 6.24
C THR A 60 4.27 9.68 4.95
N VAL A 61 3.29 9.23 4.14
CA VAL A 61 2.86 9.96 2.93
C VAL A 61 2.37 11.36 3.30
N LEU A 62 1.53 11.47 4.33
CA LEU A 62 1.01 12.75 4.79
C LEU A 62 2.11 13.69 5.29
N GLU A 63 3.11 13.19 6.00
CA GLU A 63 4.26 13.99 6.43
C GLU A 63 5.14 14.42 5.25
N SER A 64 5.18 13.62 4.19
CA SER A 64 6.02 13.87 3.02
C SER A 64 5.49 14.96 2.10
N ILE A 65 4.18 15.25 2.08
CA ILE A 65 3.62 16.32 1.24
C ILE A 65 3.85 17.72 1.86
N PRO A 66 3.72 18.82 1.09
CA PRO A 66 3.75 20.16 1.66
C PRO A 66 2.61 20.40 2.66
N LYS A 67 2.86 21.18 3.72
CA LYS A 67 1.92 21.36 4.85
C LYS A 67 0.61 22.05 4.46
N ASP A 68 0.65 22.89 3.45
CA ASP A 68 -0.48 23.63 2.87
C ASP A 68 -1.25 22.80 1.83
N LYS A 69 -0.86 21.55 1.59
CA LYS A 69 -1.50 20.67 0.62
C LYS A 69 -2.42 19.66 1.28
N SER A 70 -3.44 19.29 0.53
CA SER A 70 -4.48 18.37 0.95
C SER A 70 -4.26 16.95 0.44
N LEU A 71 -4.66 15.95 1.24
CA LEU A 71 -4.62 14.54 0.90
C LEU A 71 -5.99 13.91 1.13
N ILE A 72 -6.51 13.23 0.10
CA ILE A 72 -7.60 12.26 0.24
C ILE A 72 -6.99 10.85 0.14
N TYR A 73 -7.24 9.99 1.12
CA TYR A 73 -6.96 8.57 1.01
C TYR A 73 -8.26 7.80 0.77
N ILE A 74 -8.21 6.84 -0.14
CA ILE A 74 -9.25 5.84 -0.37
C ILE A 74 -8.57 4.49 -0.40
N GLY A 75 -8.89 3.62 0.54
CA GLY A 75 -8.34 2.28 0.53
C GLY A 75 -9.22 1.24 1.18
N SER A 76 -8.98 -0.02 0.87
CA SER A 76 -9.73 -1.12 1.45
C SER A 76 -8.84 -2.35 1.55
N SER A 77 -8.89 -3.03 2.70
CA SER A 77 -7.99 -4.14 3.00
C SER A 77 -8.08 -5.22 1.94
N ALA A 78 -6.90 -5.61 1.45
CA ALA A 78 -6.74 -6.61 0.42
C ALA A 78 -7.54 -6.32 -0.88
N CYS A 79 -7.69 -5.06 -1.28
CA CYS A 79 -8.30 -4.67 -2.55
C CYS A 79 -7.29 -4.08 -3.55
N LEU A 80 -7.28 -4.60 -4.78
CA LEU A 80 -6.52 -4.01 -5.89
C LEU A 80 -7.33 -2.87 -6.54
N PHE A 81 -6.80 -1.65 -6.50
CA PHE A 81 -7.38 -0.43 -7.06
C PHE A 81 -7.23 -0.33 -8.58
N SER A 82 -7.79 -1.31 -9.27
CA SER A 82 -7.87 -1.37 -10.74
C SER A 82 -9.27 -1.80 -11.16
N PRO A 83 -10.04 -0.92 -11.83
CA PRO A 83 -11.34 -1.29 -12.39
C PRO A 83 -11.20 -2.46 -13.36
N ASN A 84 -12.32 -3.15 -13.60
CA ASN A 84 -12.43 -4.26 -14.56
C ASN A 84 -11.62 -5.52 -14.20
N LEU A 85 -11.05 -5.59 -13.01
CA LEU A 85 -10.51 -6.82 -12.45
C LEU A 85 -11.49 -7.44 -11.46
N GLY A 86 -11.65 -8.76 -11.53
CA GLY A 86 -12.50 -9.55 -10.64
C GLY A 86 -11.69 -10.57 -9.82
N SER A 87 -12.38 -11.38 -9.02
CA SER A 87 -11.82 -12.57 -8.38
C SER A 87 -12.88 -13.66 -8.43
N THR A 88 -12.46 -14.91 -8.65
CA THR A 88 -13.38 -16.07 -8.68
C THR A 88 -13.62 -16.69 -7.31
N GLN A 89 -12.75 -16.42 -6.34
CA GLN A 89 -12.80 -17.07 -5.02
C GLN A 89 -13.19 -16.12 -3.89
N ARG A 90 -13.20 -14.80 -4.16
CA ARG A 90 -13.46 -13.76 -3.16
C ARG A 90 -14.63 -12.86 -3.56
N ASP A 91 -15.46 -12.51 -2.59
CA ASP A 91 -16.41 -11.41 -2.73
C ASP A 91 -15.68 -10.06 -2.75
N LEU A 92 -15.79 -9.37 -3.87
CA LEU A 92 -15.16 -8.07 -4.11
C LEU A 92 -16.12 -6.89 -3.94
N THR A 93 -17.35 -7.09 -3.42
CA THR A 93 -18.34 -6.01 -3.28
C THR A 93 -17.77 -4.79 -2.56
N GLY A 94 -17.03 -5.00 -1.46
CA GLY A 94 -16.42 -3.89 -0.74
C GLY A 94 -15.25 -3.21 -1.47
N CYS A 95 -14.46 -3.99 -2.22
CA CYS A 95 -13.43 -3.45 -3.10
C CYS A 95 -14.05 -2.60 -4.21
N ASN A 96 -15.10 -3.12 -4.86
CA ASN A 96 -15.81 -2.46 -5.94
C ASN A 96 -16.42 -1.13 -5.48
N SER A 97 -16.93 -1.06 -4.24
CA SER A 97 -17.41 0.21 -3.67
C SER A 97 -16.28 1.25 -3.59
N ALA A 98 -15.14 0.89 -3.01
CA ALA A 98 -13.99 1.80 -2.89
C ALA A 98 -13.41 2.22 -4.26
N ILE A 99 -13.30 1.27 -5.19
CA ILE A 99 -12.86 1.51 -6.58
C ILE A 99 -13.85 2.44 -7.29
N ASN A 100 -15.16 2.23 -7.15
CA ASN A 100 -16.18 3.09 -7.76
C ASN A 100 -16.12 4.52 -7.19
N ILE A 101 -15.94 4.66 -5.87
CA ILE A 101 -15.77 5.98 -5.25
C ILE A 101 -14.51 6.66 -5.81
N ALA A 102 -13.38 5.95 -5.89
CA ALA A 102 -12.14 6.48 -6.43
C ALA A 102 -12.28 6.91 -7.90
N TYR A 103 -12.67 5.99 -8.79
CA TYR A 103 -12.63 6.20 -10.24
C TYR A 103 -13.82 6.97 -10.80
N ASN A 104 -15.01 6.86 -10.21
CA ASN A 104 -16.21 7.50 -10.75
C ASN A 104 -16.59 8.78 -10.01
N THR A 105 -16.01 9.05 -8.84
CA THR A 105 -16.36 10.24 -8.04
C THR A 105 -15.16 11.13 -7.73
N ILE A 106 -14.09 10.57 -7.16
CA ILE A 106 -12.99 11.38 -6.63
C ILE A 106 -12.00 11.78 -7.73
N LEU A 107 -11.49 10.83 -8.52
CA LEU A 107 -10.55 11.13 -9.60
C LEU A 107 -11.12 12.15 -10.61
N PRO A 108 -12.34 12.00 -11.18
CA PRO A 108 -12.86 12.94 -12.17
C PRO A 108 -13.02 14.38 -11.66
N LYS A 109 -13.24 14.56 -10.35
CA LYS A 109 -13.30 15.89 -9.73
C LYS A 109 -11.91 16.51 -9.51
N ASN A 110 -10.85 15.71 -9.54
CA ASN A 110 -9.51 16.07 -9.11
C ASN A 110 -8.47 15.96 -10.24
N ILE A 111 -8.88 16.23 -11.49
CA ILE A 111 -7.96 16.29 -12.64
C ILE A 111 -6.83 17.28 -12.32
N GLY A 112 -5.59 16.87 -12.59
CA GLY A 112 -4.37 17.63 -12.28
C GLY A 112 -3.77 17.35 -10.89
N SER A 113 -4.47 16.60 -10.02
CA SER A 113 -3.90 16.17 -8.73
C SER A 113 -2.77 15.16 -8.88
N THR A 114 -2.00 14.97 -7.81
CA THR A 114 -1.01 13.89 -7.70
C THR A 114 -1.67 12.64 -7.12
N VAL A 115 -1.60 11.51 -7.83
CA VAL A 115 -2.17 10.24 -7.36
C VAL A 115 -1.05 9.28 -6.97
N ILE A 116 -1.17 8.67 -5.81
CA ILE A 116 -0.17 7.76 -5.23
C ILE A 116 -0.82 6.40 -5.06
N PHE A 117 -0.22 5.35 -5.62
CA PHE A 117 -0.65 3.97 -5.46
C PHE A 117 0.32 3.21 -4.54
N ILE A 118 -0.22 2.65 -3.46
CA ILE A 118 0.52 1.77 -2.54
C ILE A 118 -0.27 0.49 -2.34
N GLN A 119 0.23 -0.62 -2.88
CA GLN A 119 -0.51 -1.88 -2.92
C GLN A 119 0.44 -3.07 -2.80
N ARG A 120 -0.03 -4.15 -2.18
CA ARG A 120 0.66 -5.44 -2.09
C ARG A 120 0.58 -6.20 -3.41
N THR A 121 1.02 -5.62 -4.53
CA THR A 121 0.79 -6.19 -5.88
C THR A 121 1.25 -7.64 -6.05
N ASN A 122 2.25 -8.09 -5.29
CA ASN A 122 2.63 -9.49 -5.20
C ASN A 122 1.46 -10.43 -4.92
N ILE A 123 0.61 -10.12 -3.93
CA ILE A 123 -0.47 -11.02 -3.52
C ILE A 123 -1.55 -11.16 -4.60
N TYR A 124 -1.78 -10.09 -5.37
CA TYR A 124 -2.84 -10.05 -6.37
C TYR A 124 -2.53 -10.79 -7.67
N PHE A 125 -1.24 -10.94 -8.00
CA PHE A 125 -0.82 -11.61 -9.24
C PHE A 125 -0.11 -12.94 -8.98
N GLN A 126 0.57 -13.08 -7.84
CA GLN A 126 1.36 -14.27 -7.52
C GLN A 126 0.78 -15.08 -6.35
N GLY A 127 -0.17 -14.52 -5.60
CA GLY A 127 -0.73 -15.16 -4.41
C GLY A 127 0.12 -14.92 -3.17
N TYR A 128 -0.27 -15.54 -2.06
CA TYR A 128 0.40 -15.45 -0.76
C TYR A 128 1.88 -15.85 -0.83
N ASN A 129 2.68 -15.36 0.12
CA ASN A 129 4.02 -15.87 0.28
C ASN A 129 3.98 -17.31 0.86
N ASN A 130 5.09 -18.05 0.76
CA ASN A 130 5.14 -19.46 1.16
C ASN A 130 4.82 -19.72 2.64
N ASN A 131 4.77 -18.70 3.50
CA ASN A 131 4.59 -18.84 4.95
C ASN A 131 3.14 -18.60 5.38
N GLU A 132 2.35 -17.89 4.57
CA GLU A 132 0.93 -17.65 4.81
C GLU A 132 0.06 -18.86 4.40
N GLY A 133 0.65 -19.81 3.67
CA GLY A 133 0.06 -21.08 3.22
C GLY A 133 -0.86 -20.91 2.01
N GLU A 134 -0.63 -21.71 0.97
CA GLU A 134 -1.57 -21.79 -0.16
C GLU A 134 -2.87 -22.48 0.29
N ASP A 135 -3.86 -21.69 0.70
CA ASP A 135 -5.24 -22.12 0.83
C ASP A 135 -6.03 -21.51 -0.33
N THR A 136 -6.56 -22.36 -1.22
CA THR A 136 -7.36 -21.90 -2.36
C THR A 136 -8.56 -21.08 -1.89
N LYS A 137 -9.13 -21.37 -0.71
CA LYS A 137 -10.23 -20.59 -0.13
C LYS A 137 -9.81 -19.19 0.34
N LYS A 138 -8.52 -18.93 0.42
CA LYS A 138 -7.96 -17.61 0.71
C LYS A 138 -7.50 -16.90 -0.55
N ASP A 139 -7.50 -17.52 -1.73
CA ASP A 139 -6.96 -16.93 -2.95
C ASP A 139 -7.62 -15.58 -3.28
N ILE A 140 -6.88 -14.50 -3.10
CA ILE A 140 -7.31 -13.14 -3.39
C ILE A 140 -6.73 -12.62 -4.70
N ARG A 141 -6.13 -13.49 -5.53
CA ARG A 141 -5.63 -13.09 -6.83
C ARG A 141 -6.76 -12.56 -7.68
N TYR A 142 -6.44 -11.52 -8.42
CA TYR A 142 -7.36 -10.93 -9.37
C TYR A 142 -7.24 -11.63 -10.72
N ASN A 143 -8.37 -11.76 -11.39
CA ASN A 143 -8.47 -12.32 -12.72
C ASN A 143 -9.37 -11.47 -13.62
N VAL A 144 -9.18 -11.63 -14.92
CA VAL A 144 -10.08 -11.12 -15.94
C VAL A 144 -10.96 -12.25 -16.45
N SER A 145 -12.18 -11.91 -16.87
CA SER A 145 -13.09 -12.87 -17.49
C SER A 145 -12.68 -13.25 -18.92
N SER A 146 -11.88 -12.41 -19.59
CA SER A 146 -11.40 -12.60 -20.95
C SER A 146 -10.01 -13.25 -20.98
N SER A 147 -9.79 -14.22 -21.87
CA SER A 147 -8.48 -14.84 -22.08
C SER A 147 -7.50 -14.02 -22.93
N LEU A 148 -7.94 -12.87 -23.47
CA LEU A 148 -7.17 -12.08 -24.43
C LEU A 148 -6.22 -11.07 -23.79
N ILE A 149 -6.38 -10.77 -22.51
CA ILE A 149 -5.57 -9.80 -21.77
C ILE A 149 -5.21 -10.38 -20.41
N SER A 150 -4.00 -10.13 -19.90
CA SER A 150 -3.63 -10.58 -18.55
C SER A 150 -4.17 -9.60 -17.49
N SER A 151 -4.23 -10.03 -16.22
CA SER A 151 -4.69 -9.14 -15.14
C SER A 151 -3.67 -8.06 -14.84
N GLU A 152 -2.39 -8.39 -15.04
CA GLU A 152 -1.24 -7.50 -15.03
C GLU A 152 -1.36 -6.40 -16.11
N ASP A 153 -1.81 -6.79 -17.32
CA ASP A 153 -2.03 -5.82 -18.40
C ASP A 153 -3.23 -4.91 -18.11
N VAL A 154 -4.33 -5.43 -17.55
CA VAL A 154 -5.45 -4.56 -17.14
C VAL A 154 -5.03 -3.58 -16.03
N PHE A 155 -4.26 -4.04 -15.06
CA PHE A 155 -3.73 -3.19 -14.00
C PHE A 155 -2.82 -2.08 -14.57
N THR A 156 -1.86 -2.46 -15.41
CA THR A 156 -0.93 -1.48 -16.01
C THR A 156 -1.66 -0.51 -16.92
N ASN A 157 -2.54 -0.98 -17.81
CA ASN A 157 -3.36 -0.13 -18.67
C ASN A 157 -4.24 0.84 -17.88
N THR A 158 -4.78 0.40 -16.73
CA THR A 158 -5.55 1.28 -15.85
C THR A 158 -4.70 2.46 -15.39
N LEU A 159 -3.54 2.21 -14.79
CA LEU A 159 -2.68 3.29 -14.28
C LEU A 159 -2.13 4.14 -15.43
N CYS A 160 -1.72 3.52 -16.53
CA CYS A 160 -1.25 4.22 -17.72
C CYS A 160 -2.33 5.15 -18.32
N SER A 161 -3.60 4.77 -18.29
CA SER A 161 -4.68 5.64 -18.79
C SER A 161 -4.89 6.92 -17.97
N LEU A 162 -4.34 6.98 -16.74
CA LEU A 162 -4.48 8.13 -15.86
C LEU A 162 -3.37 9.17 -16.06
N VAL A 163 -2.23 8.81 -16.66
CA VAL A 163 -1.03 9.68 -16.70
C VAL A 163 -1.25 11.01 -17.45
N ASP A 164 -2.19 11.04 -18.39
CA ASP A 164 -2.53 12.28 -19.13
C ASP A 164 -3.26 13.30 -18.25
N ASN A 165 -3.93 12.85 -17.19
CA ASN A 165 -4.78 13.69 -16.34
C ASN A 165 -4.19 13.93 -14.94
N TYR A 166 -3.20 13.15 -14.52
CA TYR A 166 -2.67 13.17 -13.15
C TYR A 166 -1.18 12.87 -13.13
N LYS A 167 -0.46 13.41 -12.15
CA LYS A 167 0.90 12.97 -11.83
C LYS A 167 0.81 11.69 -11.00
N ILE A 168 1.11 10.54 -11.60
CA ILE A 168 0.99 9.24 -10.92
C ILE A 168 2.32 8.81 -10.30
N PHE A 169 2.27 8.36 -9.05
CA PHE A 169 3.32 7.64 -8.36
C PHE A 169 2.85 6.24 -7.97
N ALA A 170 3.70 5.23 -8.15
CA ALA A 170 3.41 3.86 -7.71
C ALA A 170 4.60 3.29 -6.93
N THR A 171 4.34 2.74 -5.75
CA THR A 171 5.39 2.08 -4.95
C THR A 171 5.56 0.63 -5.37
N LYS A 172 6.81 0.22 -5.59
CA LYS A 172 7.15 -1.21 -5.68
C LYS A 172 6.81 -1.90 -4.35
N PRO A 173 6.58 -3.23 -4.35
CA PRO A 173 6.27 -3.95 -3.13
C PRO A 173 7.32 -3.77 -2.03
N THR A 174 6.84 -3.53 -0.81
CA THR A 174 7.66 -3.63 0.41
C THR A 174 8.09 -5.08 0.65
N PRO A 175 9.20 -5.35 1.36
CA PRO A 175 9.62 -6.72 1.62
C PRO A 175 8.62 -7.45 2.53
N GLU A 176 8.23 -8.67 2.15
CA GLU A 176 7.31 -9.54 2.91
C GLU A 176 8.13 -10.55 3.72
N GLN A 177 8.07 -10.47 5.04
CA GLN A 177 8.79 -11.35 5.96
C GLN A 177 8.12 -12.73 6.04
N THR A 178 8.86 -13.70 6.57
CA THR A 178 8.37 -15.09 6.68
C THR A 178 7.69 -15.41 8.00
N VAL A 179 7.67 -14.46 8.92
CA VAL A 179 7.15 -14.60 10.27
C VAL A 179 6.47 -13.31 10.67
N ASN A 180 5.43 -13.40 11.51
CA ASN A 180 4.91 -12.23 12.20
C ASN A 180 6.04 -11.67 13.09
N VAL A 181 6.55 -10.50 12.75
CA VAL A 181 7.79 -9.97 13.31
C VAL A 181 7.68 -9.70 14.81
N PRO A 182 6.65 -9.01 15.34
CA PRO A 182 6.54 -8.80 16.78
C PRO A 182 6.42 -10.10 17.59
N ASN A 183 5.61 -11.06 17.12
CA ASN A 183 5.48 -12.36 17.78
C ASN A 183 6.79 -13.13 17.78
N TYR A 184 7.54 -13.05 16.68
CA TYR A 184 8.85 -13.67 16.57
C TYR A 184 9.85 -13.05 17.54
N GLN A 185 9.93 -11.72 17.59
CA GLN A 185 10.83 -10.99 18.49
C GLN A 185 10.57 -11.33 19.96
N ILE A 186 9.30 -11.33 20.40
CA ILE A 186 8.92 -11.71 21.77
C ILE A 186 9.40 -13.13 22.09
N LYS A 187 9.17 -14.09 21.18
CA LYS A 187 9.62 -15.47 21.37
C LYS A 187 11.14 -15.58 21.42
N SER A 188 11.86 -14.86 20.57
CA SER A 188 13.33 -14.85 20.55
C SER A 188 13.91 -14.30 21.86
N LEU A 189 13.35 -13.22 22.39
CA LEU A 189 13.74 -12.66 23.69
C LEU A 189 13.48 -13.64 24.83
N LEU A 190 12.30 -14.27 24.89
CA LEU A 190 11.96 -15.26 25.92
C LEU A 190 12.87 -16.49 25.88
N LEU A 191 13.37 -16.85 24.69
CA LEU A 191 14.24 -18.00 24.49
C LEU A 191 15.74 -17.65 24.56
N ASN A 192 16.11 -16.40 24.86
CA ASN A 192 17.48 -15.89 24.80
C ASN A 192 18.18 -16.21 23.47
N LYS A 193 17.43 -16.15 22.36
CA LYS A 193 17.96 -16.37 21.00
C LYS A 193 18.15 -15.03 20.31
N ASN A 194 19.38 -14.75 19.89
CA ASN A 194 19.69 -13.62 19.00
C ASN A 194 19.62 -14.06 17.55
N ASN A 195 18.43 -14.47 17.11
CA ASN A 195 18.22 -14.85 15.71
C ASN A 195 17.50 -13.69 15.01
N ASP A 196 18.22 -12.96 14.18
CA ASP A 196 17.64 -11.94 13.31
C ASP A 196 17.14 -12.65 12.05
N ILE A 197 15.95 -13.27 12.14
CA ILE A 197 15.31 -13.92 10.98
C ILE A 197 14.71 -12.82 10.12
N SER A 198 15.57 -12.26 9.27
CA SER A 198 15.21 -11.42 8.14
C SER A 198 15.21 -12.25 6.87
N ILE A 199 14.34 -11.94 5.91
CA ILE A 199 14.49 -12.48 4.56
C ILE A 199 15.78 -11.96 3.91
N SER A 200 16.42 -12.77 3.06
CA SER A 200 17.55 -12.31 2.26
C SER A 200 17.10 -11.35 1.16
N LEU A 201 18.01 -10.50 0.68
CA LEU A 201 17.75 -9.62 -0.45
C LEU A 201 17.39 -10.44 -1.71
N GLU A 202 17.99 -11.61 -1.88
CA GLU A 202 17.65 -12.55 -2.95
C GLU A 202 16.20 -13.05 -2.83
N HIS A 203 15.73 -13.38 -1.62
CA HIS A 203 14.35 -13.80 -1.38
C HIS A 203 13.37 -12.68 -1.79
N TYR A 204 13.64 -11.45 -1.36
CA TYR A 204 12.87 -10.27 -1.76
C TYR A 204 12.81 -10.10 -3.28
N LYS A 205 13.98 -10.11 -3.95
CA LYS A 205 14.07 -9.98 -5.42
C LYS A 205 13.35 -11.10 -6.15
N LYS A 206 13.43 -12.33 -5.64
CA LYS A 206 12.72 -13.48 -6.20
C LYS A 206 11.20 -13.29 -6.10
N ARG A 207 10.70 -12.85 -4.93
CA ARG A 207 9.28 -12.55 -4.70
C ARG A 207 8.76 -11.45 -5.64
N ASN A 208 9.60 -10.46 -5.96
CA ASN A 208 9.22 -9.32 -6.79
C ASN A 208 9.48 -9.48 -8.29
N LYS A 209 9.97 -10.64 -8.76
CA LYS A 209 10.38 -10.82 -10.16
C LYS A 209 9.27 -10.48 -11.17
N LEU A 210 8.02 -10.87 -10.91
CA LEU A 210 6.88 -10.51 -11.77
C LEU A 210 6.57 -9.00 -11.70
N ASN A 211 6.66 -8.42 -10.50
CA ASN A 211 6.45 -6.99 -10.30
C ASN A 211 7.50 -6.13 -11.01
N GLU A 212 8.75 -6.58 -11.15
CA GLU A 212 9.74 -5.84 -11.95
C GLU A 212 9.28 -5.62 -13.39
N LEU A 213 8.62 -6.60 -14.01
CA LEU A 213 8.06 -6.47 -15.36
C LEU A 213 6.85 -5.53 -15.37
N LEU A 214 5.98 -5.63 -14.37
CA LEU A 214 4.79 -4.79 -14.20
C LEU A 214 5.16 -3.31 -14.06
N PHE A 215 6.08 -3.02 -13.13
CA PHE A 215 6.53 -1.66 -12.83
C PHE A 215 7.38 -1.08 -13.94
N LYS A 216 8.09 -1.89 -14.72
CA LYS A 216 8.71 -1.43 -15.97
C LYS A 216 7.68 -0.92 -16.97
N LYS A 217 6.56 -1.62 -17.18
CA LYS A 217 5.50 -1.16 -18.08
C LYS A 217 4.87 0.16 -17.60
N LEU A 218 4.71 0.32 -16.28
CA LEU A 218 4.22 1.56 -15.69
C LEU A 218 5.20 2.73 -15.93
N ASP A 219 6.50 2.50 -15.73
CA ASP A 219 7.53 3.50 -16.00
C ASP A 219 7.55 3.91 -17.47
N ASP A 220 7.45 2.92 -18.39
CA ASP A 220 7.43 3.15 -19.84
C ASP A 220 6.23 4.01 -20.29
N CYS A 221 5.14 4.06 -19.51
CA CYS A 221 3.97 4.91 -19.79
C CYS A 221 3.92 6.21 -18.98
N GLY A 222 4.98 6.54 -18.21
CA GLY A 222 5.10 7.81 -17.50
C GLY A 222 4.62 7.81 -16.05
N VAL A 223 4.33 6.64 -15.46
CA VAL A 223 4.11 6.52 -14.02
C VAL A 223 5.45 6.63 -13.29
N ASN A 224 5.51 7.44 -12.24
CA ASN A 224 6.72 7.62 -11.43
C ASN A 224 6.87 6.45 -10.44
N ILE A 225 7.91 5.65 -10.58
CA ILE A 225 8.14 4.47 -9.74
C ILE A 225 8.92 4.83 -8.47
N LEU A 226 8.36 4.47 -7.32
CA LEU A 226 9.00 4.61 -6.01
C LEU A 226 9.54 3.24 -5.55
N ASN A 227 10.83 3.17 -5.25
CA ASN A 227 11.48 1.93 -4.84
C ASN A 227 11.83 1.94 -3.34
N PRO A 228 11.13 1.15 -2.50
CA PRO A 228 11.40 1.09 -1.07
C PRO A 228 12.62 0.22 -0.73
N GLU A 229 13.15 -0.60 -1.66
CA GLU A 229 14.28 -1.52 -1.41
C GLU A 229 15.47 -0.84 -0.70
N PRO A 230 15.98 0.34 -1.15
CA PRO A 230 17.16 0.94 -0.53
C PRO A 230 16.95 1.45 0.89
N TYR A 231 15.70 1.56 1.34
CA TYR A 231 15.32 2.07 2.64
C TYR A 231 14.99 0.95 3.64
N LEU A 232 14.56 -0.21 3.13
CA LEU A 232 14.11 -1.35 3.93
C LEU A 232 15.03 -2.56 3.85
N CYS A 233 16.01 -2.55 2.95
CA CYS A 233 16.99 -3.61 2.78
C CYS A 233 18.42 -3.05 2.72
N ASN A 234 19.38 -3.88 3.06
CA ASN A 234 20.80 -3.67 2.79
C ASN A 234 21.28 -4.64 1.70
N GLU A 235 22.59 -4.71 1.47
CA GLU A 235 23.19 -5.55 0.42
C GLU A 235 22.92 -7.07 0.60
N ILE A 236 22.56 -7.50 1.81
CA ILE A 236 22.45 -8.92 2.18
C ILE A 236 21.01 -9.32 2.48
N ASN A 237 20.27 -8.52 3.24
CA ASN A 237 18.94 -8.86 3.75
C ASN A 237 18.00 -7.65 3.86
N CYS A 238 16.75 -7.91 4.21
CA CYS A 238 15.75 -6.90 4.55
C CYS A 238 15.42 -7.01 6.04
N PRO A 239 16.11 -6.24 6.92
CA PRO A 239 16.03 -6.39 8.36
C PRO A 239 14.61 -6.22 8.92
N ILE A 240 14.31 -7.00 9.96
CA ILE A 240 13.04 -6.91 10.69
C ILE A 240 13.09 -5.92 11.87
N ILE A 241 14.30 -5.54 12.27
CA ILE A 241 14.61 -4.58 13.32
C ILE A 241 15.52 -3.51 12.73
N ASN A 242 15.24 -2.25 13.06
CA ASN A 242 16.21 -1.17 12.88
C ASN A 242 16.25 -0.34 14.18
N ASP A 243 17.46 -0.14 14.70
CA ASP A 243 17.73 0.55 15.98
C ASP A 243 16.84 0.06 17.15
N GLY A 244 16.72 -1.26 17.32
CA GLY A 244 15.92 -1.88 18.39
C GLY A 244 14.40 -1.79 18.21
N THR A 245 13.92 -1.21 17.11
CA THR A 245 12.49 -1.03 16.82
C THR A 245 12.05 -1.92 15.67
N SER A 246 10.86 -2.52 15.80
CA SER A 246 10.30 -3.38 14.75
C SER A 246 9.97 -2.57 13.50
N VAL A 247 10.47 -3.02 12.34
CA VAL A 247 10.14 -2.45 11.03
C VAL A 247 8.73 -2.85 10.59
N TYR A 248 8.20 -3.97 11.10
CA TYR A 248 6.92 -4.54 10.68
C TYR A 248 5.93 -4.64 11.85
N LEU A 249 4.64 -4.47 11.54
CA LEU A 249 3.52 -4.69 12.46
C LEU A 249 3.13 -6.17 12.50
N ASP A 250 3.29 -6.87 11.39
CA ASP A 250 3.12 -8.32 11.25
C ASP A 250 4.21 -8.88 10.32
N ASP A 251 3.86 -9.74 9.36
CA ASP A 251 4.78 -10.29 8.38
C ASP A 251 4.91 -9.45 7.10
N ASP A 252 4.01 -8.50 6.82
CA ASP A 252 4.03 -7.75 5.55
C ASP A 252 3.66 -6.26 5.66
N HIS A 253 2.91 -5.88 6.70
CA HIS A 253 2.61 -4.48 6.98
C HIS A 253 3.77 -3.82 7.72
N LEU A 254 4.19 -2.65 7.23
CA LEU A 254 5.14 -1.81 7.96
C LEU A 254 4.52 -1.33 9.28
N SER A 255 5.35 -1.25 10.32
CA SER A 255 5.02 -0.48 11.51
C SER A 255 5.08 1.03 11.17
N LEU A 256 4.61 1.88 12.09
CA LEU A 256 4.77 3.34 11.93
C LEU A 256 6.24 3.73 11.71
N PHE A 257 7.12 3.15 12.52
CA PHE A 257 8.56 3.34 12.41
C PHE A 257 9.12 2.81 11.09
N GLY A 258 8.70 1.61 10.65
CA GLY A 258 9.16 1.04 9.38
C GLY A 258 8.70 1.86 8.17
N ALA A 259 7.48 2.40 8.20
CA ALA A 259 7.00 3.32 7.19
C ALA A 259 7.80 4.64 7.18
N ASP A 260 8.19 5.16 8.35
CA ASP A 260 8.98 6.40 8.43
C ASP A 260 10.40 6.27 7.84
N LEU A 261 10.93 5.05 7.71
CA LEU A 261 12.16 4.82 6.94
C LEU A 261 12.00 5.22 5.46
N LEU A 262 10.77 5.21 4.94
CA LEU A 262 10.43 5.63 3.57
C LEU A 262 10.19 7.14 3.43
N LEU A 263 10.21 7.89 4.53
CA LEU A 263 9.96 9.33 4.50
C LEU A 263 10.87 10.11 3.54
N PRO A 264 12.19 9.84 3.44
CA PRO A 264 13.04 10.52 2.47
C PRO A 264 12.62 10.22 1.02
N MET A 265 12.28 8.96 0.72
CA MET A 265 11.78 8.55 -0.61
C MET A 265 10.56 9.38 -1.03
N PHE A 266 9.57 9.47 -0.14
CA PHE A 266 8.34 10.21 -0.45
C PHE A 266 8.59 11.72 -0.51
N LYS A 267 9.42 12.29 0.37
CA LYS A 267 9.75 13.74 0.32
C LYS A 267 10.43 14.11 -0.99
N ASP A 268 11.40 13.30 -1.43
CA ASP A 268 12.14 13.52 -2.68
C ASP A 268 11.26 13.38 -3.92
N ALA A 269 10.19 12.59 -3.85
CA ALA A 269 9.26 12.38 -4.96
C ALA A 269 8.14 13.43 -5.01
N LEU A 270 7.53 13.72 -3.86
CA LEU A 270 6.26 14.44 -3.78
C LEU A 270 6.40 15.95 -3.57
N ARG A 271 7.61 16.44 -3.25
CA ARG A 271 7.92 17.87 -3.10
C ARG A 271 8.64 18.49 -4.32
N LYS A 272 8.72 17.74 -5.42
CA LYS A 272 9.21 18.21 -6.72
C LYS A 272 8.06 18.70 -7.58
#